data_AF-A0A0D1EMB3-F1
#
_entry.id   AF-A0A0D1EMB3-F1
#
_cell.length_a   1.000
_cell.length_b   1.000
_cell.length_c   1.000
_cell.angle_alpha   90.00
_cell.angle_beta   90.00
_cell.angle_gamma   90.00
#
_symmetry.space_group_name_H-M   'P 1'
#
loop_
_entity.id
_entity.type
_entity.pdbx_description
1 polymer ?
#
loop_
_entity_poly.entity_id
_entity_poly.type
_entity_poly.pdbx_seq_one_letter_code
_entity_poly.pdbx_strand_id
1 'polypeptide(L)'
;MPATTQVPVATFPDAFKERFDLSDARPAPRDLVEELIRLYESRAVQRIAFELEHVRVTPEGFRQVALRLALGEIAVVINSEAIAIRNPGSEPDDVLAMYVSEDRFNAMIFHDDMDLTTIPQKRRAVHEGVHAMHDIWGRQTAIFHEEGAAYIAGAWFEQEIGYVGNHTGSQKIADYLAREMRSRITAGGRIVEGTADEINAARFIAHMRGYDMDFYNWDGVPKNPAARRIAGMD
;
A
#
# COMPACT_ATOMS: atom_id res chain seq x y z
N MET A 1 -1.08 -2.48 -37.67
CA MET A 1 -1.18 -2.93 -36.27
C MET A 1 0.10 -2.50 -35.57
N PRO A 2 0.07 -1.69 -34.51
CA PRO A 2 1.28 -1.38 -33.77
C PRO A 2 1.81 -2.67 -33.15
N ALA A 3 3.12 -2.92 -33.28
CA ALA A 3 3.76 -4.08 -32.69
C ALA A 3 3.48 -4.09 -31.18
N THR A 4 2.94 -5.19 -30.68
CA THR A 4 2.89 -5.51 -29.25
C THR A 4 4.32 -5.63 -28.77
N THR A 5 4.93 -4.49 -28.40
CA THR A 5 6.13 -4.50 -27.59
C THR A 5 5.70 -5.09 -26.26
N GLN A 6 5.94 -6.39 -26.09
CA GLN A 6 5.92 -6.99 -24.77
C GLN A 6 6.85 -6.13 -23.92
N VAL A 7 6.32 -5.58 -22.83
CA VAL A 7 7.17 -4.94 -21.83
C VAL A 7 8.21 -6.01 -21.48
N PRO A 8 9.51 -5.76 -21.72
CA PRO A 8 10.51 -6.77 -21.48
C PRO A 8 10.36 -7.23 -20.04
N VAL A 9 10.14 -8.54 -19.86
CA VAL A 9 10.16 -9.15 -18.55
C VAL A 9 11.54 -8.83 -18.02
N ALA A 10 11.61 -7.96 -17.02
CA ALA A 10 12.85 -7.79 -16.29
C ALA A 10 13.23 -9.20 -15.81
N THR A 11 14.32 -9.74 -16.35
CA THR A 11 14.82 -11.03 -15.92
C THR A 11 15.22 -10.85 -14.46
N PHE A 12 14.42 -11.40 -13.55
CA PHE A 12 14.72 -11.32 -12.12
C PHE A 12 16.11 -11.93 -11.88
N PRO A 13 16.98 -11.29 -11.09
CA PRO A 13 18.21 -11.92 -10.63
C PRO A 13 17.89 -13.26 -9.95
N ASP A 14 18.70 -14.29 -10.17
CA ASP A 14 18.38 -15.62 -9.63
C ASP A 14 18.31 -15.63 -8.09
N ALA A 15 19.16 -14.83 -7.41
CA ALA A 15 19.07 -14.62 -5.97
C ALA A 15 17.73 -14.02 -5.51
N PHE A 16 17.13 -13.14 -6.33
CA PHE A 16 15.81 -12.59 -6.06
C PHE A 16 14.73 -13.66 -6.24
N LYS A 17 14.83 -14.49 -7.29
CA LYS A 17 13.88 -15.59 -7.49
C LYS A 17 13.91 -16.61 -6.37
N GLU A 18 15.10 -17.00 -5.92
CA GLU A 18 15.28 -17.97 -4.84
C GLU A 18 14.73 -17.46 -3.51
N ARG A 19 14.96 -16.17 -3.19
CA ARG A 19 14.51 -15.59 -1.92
C ARG A 19 13.00 -15.37 -1.82
N PHE A 20 12.36 -15.08 -2.95
CA PHE A 20 10.93 -14.74 -3.02
C PHE A 20 10.08 -15.87 -3.61
N ASP A 21 10.67 -17.04 -3.84
CA ASP A 21 10.07 -18.17 -4.56
C ASP A 21 9.32 -17.73 -5.83
N LEU A 22 10.06 -17.07 -6.72
CA LEU A 22 9.53 -16.57 -7.99
C LEU A 22 9.68 -17.59 -9.11
N SER A 23 9.69 -18.88 -8.75
CA SER A 23 9.76 -20.00 -9.68
C SER A 23 8.57 -19.98 -10.66
N ASP A 24 7.37 -19.69 -10.15
CA ASP A 24 6.11 -19.57 -10.91
C ASP A 24 5.72 -18.12 -11.24
N ALA A 25 6.61 -17.15 -10.98
CA ALA A 25 6.34 -15.76 -11.28
C ALA A 25 6.19 -15.53 -12.78
N ARG A 26 5.05 -14.96 -13.17
CA ARG A 26 4.80 -14.54 -14.55
C ARG A 26 4.57 -13.02 -14.63
N PRO A 27 4.95 -12.38 -15.74
CA PRO A 27 4.60 -10.98 -15.97
C PRO A 27 3.09 -10.79 -15.92
N ALA A 28 2.66 -9.68 -15.34
CA ALA A 28 1.26 -9.30 -15.40
C ALA A 28 0.82 -9.01 -16.86
N PRO A 29 -0.44 -9.28 -17.18
CA PRO A 29 -1.07 -8.80 -18.41
C PRO A 29 -0.91 -7.28 -18.56
N ARG A 30 -0.74 -6.82 -19.81
CA ARG A 30 -0.48 -5.40 -20.12
C ARG A 30 -1.62 -4.48 -19.67
N ASP A 31 -2.86 -4.93 -19.83
CA ASP A 31 -4.06 -4.23 -19.37
C ASP A 31 -4.05 -4.01 -17.86
N LEU A 32 -3.62 -4.98 -17.05
CA LEU A 32 -3.46 -4.79 -15.60
C LEU A 32 -2.47 -3.67 -15.27
N VAL A 33 -1.32 -3.61 -15.96
CA VAL A 33 -0.32 -2.53 -15.78
C VAL A 33 -0.91 -1.18 -16.16
N GLU A 34 -1.63 -1.11 -17.29
CA GLU A 34 -2.29 0.11 -17.73
C GLU A 34 -3.42 0.54 -16.77
N GLU A 35 -4.11 -0.40 -16.14
CA GLU A 35 -5.11 -0.12 -15.10
C GLU A 35 -4.50 0.43 -13.82
N LEU A 36 -3.35 -0.09 -13.38
CA LEU A 36 -2.60 0.46 -12.25
C LEU A 36 -2.17 1.90 -12.52
N ILE A 37 -1.62 2.16 -13.71
CA ILE A 37 -1.23 3.52 -14.13
C ILE A 37 -2.46 4.46 -14.06
N ARG A 38 -3.59 4.05 -14.66
CA ARG A 38 -4.84 4.83 -14.61
C ARG A 38 -5.36 5.03 -13.18
N LEU A 39 -5.22 4.02 -12.31
CA LEU A 39 -5.62 4.11 -10.91
C LEU A 39 -4.79 5.16 -10.17
N TYR A 40 -3.46 5.10 -10.29
CA TYR A 40 -2.56 6.05 -9.61
C TYR A 40 -2.71 7.49 -10.13
N GLU A 41 -3.06 7.67 -11.39
CA GLU A 41 -3.38 8.98 -11.98
C GLU A 41 -4.81 9.45 -11.71
N SER A 42 -5.66 8.58 -11.14
CA SER A 42 -7.08 8.89 -10.92
C SER A 42 -7.28 10.05 -9.94
N ARG A 43 -8.36 10.81 -10.14
CA ARG A 43 -8.71 11.93 -9.23
C ARG A 43 -8.80 11.49 -7.76
N ALA A 44 -9.25 10.27 -7.48
CA ALA A 44 -9.38 9.77 -6.12
C ALA A 44 -8.01 9.61 -5.44
N VAL A 45 -7.06 8.94 -6.10
CA VAL A 45 -5.69 8.78 -5.59
C VAL A 45 -4.97 10.12 -5.51
N GLN A 46 -5.18 10.99 -6.50
CA GLN A 46 -4.56 12.32 -6.56
C GLN A 46 -5.06 13.31 -5.51
N ARG A 47 -6.04 12.93 -4.67
CA ARG A 47 -6.49 13.70 -3.50
C ARG A 47 -5.88 13.24 -2.19
N ILE A 48 -5.16 12.12 -2.19
CA ILE A 48 -4.49 11.59 -0.99
C ILE A 48 -3.23 12.40 -0.74
N ALA A 49 -3.19 13.12 0.38
CA ALA A 49 -2.06 13.98 0.74
C ALA A 49 -1.93 14.10 2.27
N PHE A 50 -0.99 13.35 2.86
CA PHE A 50 -0.73 13.38 4.29
C PHE A 50 0.70 13.00 4.65
N GLU A 51 1.09 13.30 5.88
CA GLU A 51 2.40 12.96 6.45
C GLU A 51 2.21 12.32 7.82
N LEU A 52 2.79 11.13 8.01
CA LEU A 52 2.89 10.42 9.28
C LEU A 52 4.36 10.32 9.65
N GLU A 53 4.80 11.16 10.56
CA GLU A 53 6.20 11.31 10.94
C GLU A 53 7.11 11.50 9.71
N HIS A 54 7.82 10.45 9.30
CA HIS A 54 8.78 10.49 8.20
C HIS A 54 8.19 9.99 6.88
N VAL A 55 7.00 9.36 6.92
CA VAL A 55 6.30 8.81 5.76
C VAL A 55 5.33 9.85 5.21
N ARG A 56 5.58 10.31 3.99
CA ARG A 56 4.84 11.41 3.38
C ARG A 56 4.07 10.93 2.15
N VAL A 57 2.78 10.66 2.24
CA VAL A 57 1.97 10.25 1.08
C VAL A 57 1.52 11.47 0.29
N THR A 58 1.85 11.52 -1.01
CA THR A 58 1.51 12.67 -1.86
C THR A 58 0.95 12.27 -3.22
N PRO A 59 0.16 13.15 -3.85
CA PRO A 59 -0.34 12.93 -5.22
C PRO A 59 0.80 12.76 -6.23
N GLU A 60 1.86 13.56 -6.09
CA GLU A 60 3.03 13.50 -6.97
C GLU A 60 3.78 12.17 -6.81
N GLY A 61 3.87 11.66 -5.58
CA GLY A 61 4.44 10.34 -5.32
C GLY A 61 3.74 9.22 -6.11
N PHE A 62 2.41 9.21 -6.11
CA PHE A 62 1.64 8.26 -6.93
C PHE A 62 1.85 8.45 -8.45
N ARG A 63 2.02 9.69 -8.93
CA ARG A 63 2.37 9.93 -10.35
C ARG A 63 3.74 9.37 -10.69
N GLN A 64 4.71 9.47 -9.78
CA GLN A 64 6.03 8.88 -9.99
C GLN A 64 5.96 7.34 -10.05
N VAL A 65 5.10 6.70 -9.24
CA VAL A 65 4.82 5.26 -9.35
C VAL A 65 4.24 4.93 -10.73
N ALA A 66 3.22 5.67 -11.19
CA ALA A 66 2.61 5.49 -12.50
C ALA A 66 3.64 5.64 -13.65
N LEU A 67 4.49 6.67 -13.58
CA LEU A 67 5.56 6.90 -14.55
C LEU A 67 6.55 5.74 -14.59
N ARG A 68 7.00 5.25 -13.43
CA ARG A 68 7.96 4.14 -13.35
C ARG A 68 7.37 2.81 -13.79
N LEU A 69 6.08 2.58 -13.59
CA LEU A 69 5.36 1.45 -14.20
C LEU A 69 5.35 1.57 -15.72
N ALA A 70 5.06 2.76 -16.27
CA ALA A 70 5.05 3.01 -17.70
C ALA A 70 6.44 2.83 -18.36
N LEU A 71 7.50 3.17 -17.63
CA LEU A 71 8.90 2.97 -18.05
C LEU A 71 9.41 1.53 -17.84
N GLY A 72 8.66 0.68 -17.13
CA GLY A 72 9.09 -0.67 -16.77
C GLY A 72 10.16 -0.73 -15.67
N GLU A 73 10.34 0.34 -14.89
CA GLU A 73 11.27 0.41 -13.75
C GLU A 73 10.69 -0.25 -12.49
N ILE A 74 9.37 -0.35 -12.40
CA ILE A 74 8.66 -1.20 -11.44
C ILE A 74 8.02 -2.34 -12.23
N ALA A 75 8.42 -3.57 -11.94
CA ALA A 75 7.82 -4.74 -12.55
C ALA A 75 6.45 -5.02 -11.91
N VAL A 76 5.52 -5.58 -12.69
CA VAL A 76 4.26 -6.10 -12.19
C VAL A 76 4.20 -7.59 -12.50
N VAL A 77 3.98 -8.38 -11.45
CA VAL A 77 4.17 -9.83 -11.46
C VAL A 77 2.95 -10.50 -10.87
N ILE A 78 2.53 -11.62 -11.45
CA ILE A 78 1.56 -12.52 -10.84
C ILE A 78 2.31 -13.70 -10.23
N ASN A 79 2.16 -13.91 -8.93
CA ASN A 79 2.71 -15.06 -8.22
C ASN A 79 1.91 -15.32 -6.92
N SER A 80 0.99 -16.28 -6.98
CA SER A 80 0.14 -16.64 -5.84
C SER A 80 0.90 -17.38 -4.73
N GLU A 81 1.92 -18.16 -5.07
CA GLU A 81 2.73 -18.91 -4.10
C GLU A 81 3.59 -17.97 -3.25
N ALA A 82 4.27 -17.00 -3.87
CA ALA A 82 5.06 -16.00 -3.17
C ALA A 82 4.22 -15.19 -2.17
N ILE A 83 2.96 -14.92 -2.52
CA ILE A 83 1.98 -14.25 -1.64
C ILE A 83 1.59 -15.14 -0.45
N ALA A 84 1.37 -16.45 -0.68
CA ALA A 84 1.00 -17.41 0.35
C ALA A 84 2.14 -17.67 1.36
N ILE A 85 3.40 -17.79 0.89
CA ILE A 85 4.55 -18.10 1.73
C ILE A 85 4.87 -16.98 2.74
N ARG A 86 4.72 -15.72 2.34
CA ARG A 86 5.11 -14.58 3.17
C ARG A 86 4.14 -14.22 4.29
N ASN A 87 2.95 -14.83 4.30
CA ASN A 87 1.98 -14.60 5.36
C ASN A 87 1.48 -15.92 5.97
N PRO A 88 2.39 -16.72 6.58
CA PRO A 88 2.02 -17.98 7.20
C PRO A 88 1.18 -17.70 8.46
N GLY A 89 -0.14 -17.63 8.31
CA GLY A 89 -1.09 -17.40 9.42
C GLY A 89 -2.07 -16.25 9.23
N SER A 90 -1.96 -15.43 8.18
CA SER A 90 -3.10 -14.61 7.73
C SER A 90 -4.06 -15.50 6.96
N GLU A 91 -5.36 -15.27 7.06
CA GLU A 91 -6.30 -15.99 6.19
C GLU A 91 -5.91 -15.77 4.71
N PRO A 92 -5.94 -16.81 3.86
CA PRO A 92 -5.48 -16.74 2.46
C PRO A 92 -6.10 -15.59 1.64
N ASP A 93 -7.32 -15.18 1.99
CA ASP A 93 -8.05 -14.12 1.30
C ASP A 93 -7.53 -12.69 1.64
N ASP A 94 -6.66 -12.58 2.64
CA ASP A 94 -6.35 -11.31 3.27
C ASP A 94 -5.10 -10.63 2.70
N VAL A 95 -4.28 -11.32 1.90
CA VAL A 95 -3.12 -10.73 1.20
C VAL A 95 -3.16 -11.14 -0.26
N LEU A 96 -3.49 -10.19 -1.15
CA LEU A 96 -3.54 -10.40 -2.61
C LEU A 96 -2.46 -9.62 -3.36
N ALA A 97 -1.66 -8.86 -2.63
CA ALA A 97 -0.65 -7.97 -3.20
C ALA A 97 0.50 -7.82 -2.19
N MET A 98 1.70 -7.62 -2.71
CA MET A 98 2.85 -7.13 -1.95
C MET A 98 3.78 -6.34 -2.86
N TYR A 99 4.43 -5.34 -2.30
CA TYR A 99 5.53 -4.65 -2.92
C TYR A 99 6.86 -5.17 -2.36
N VAL A 100 7.82 -5.36 -3.26
CA VAL A 100 9.16 -5.81 -2.93
C VAL A 100 10.18 -4.90 -3.57
N SER A 101 11.19 -4.53 -2.78
CA SER A 101 12.35 -3.78 -3.21
C SER A 101 13.61 -4.31 -2.56
N GLU A 102 14.40 -5.02 -3.34
CA GLU A 102 15.69 -5.54 -2.92
C GLU A 102 16.68 -5.50 -4.09
N ASP A 103 17.97 -5.28 -3.82
CA ASP A 103 19.06 -5.36 -4.81
C ASP A 103 18.81 -4.57 -6.12
N ARG A 104 18.19 -3.38 -5.98
CA ARG A 104 17.80 -2.47 -7.08
C ARG A 104 16.66 -2.97 -7.95
N PHE A 105 15.95 -3.98 -7.51
CA PHE A 105 14.79 -4.51 -8.19
C PHE A 105 13.51 -4.13 -7.45
N ASN A 106 12.55 -3.52 -8.17
CA ASN A 106 11.27 -3.09 -7.64
C ASN A 106 10.15 -3.89 -8.32
N ALA A 107 9.31 -4.56 -7.54
CA ALA A 107 8.15 -5.25 -8.08
C ALA A 107 6.90 -5.10 -7.22
N MET A 108 5.77 -4.90 -7.90
CA MET A 108 4.44 -5.17 -7.37
C MET A 108 4.07 -6.60 -7.75
N ILE A 109 3.92 -7.46 -6.73
CA ILE A 109 3.55 -8.86 -6.89
C ILE A 109 2.10 -9.00 -6.47
N PHE A 110 1.29 -9.59 -7.34
CA PHE A 110 -0.14 -9.81 -7.12
C PHE A 110 -0.48 -11.30 -7.16
N HIS A 111 -1.51 -11.67 -6.41
CA HIS A 111 -2.19 -12.96 -6.57
C HIS A 111 -2.89 -13.01 -7.95
N ASP A 112 -3.10 -14.20 -8.49
CA ASP A 112 -3.77 -14.39 -9.79
C ASP A 112 -5.23 -13.93 -9.81
N ASP A 113 -5.88 -13.92 -8.66
CA ASP A 113 -7.23 -13.37 -8.46
C ASP A 113 -7.29 -11.84 -8.41
N MET A 114 -6.18 -11.13 -8.59
CA MET A 114 -6.17 -9.67 -8.58
C MET A 114 -6.94 -9.08 -9.76
N ASP A 115 -8.08 -8.44 -9.47
CA ASP A 115 -9.00 -7.81 -10.42
C ASP A 115 -9.25 -6.33 -10.04
N LEU A 116 -8.56 -5.42 -10.74
CA LEU A 116 -8.73 -3.98 -10.53
C LEU A 116 -10.09 -3.43 -10.98
N THR A 117 -11.08 -4.26 -11.34
CA THR A 117 -12.47 -3.80 -11.43
C THR A 117 -13.12 -3.64 -10.05
N THR A 118 -12.66 -4.37 -9.03
CA THR A 118 -13.22 -4.32 -7.68
C THR A 118 -12.57 -3.25 -6.81
N ILE A 119 -13.37 -2.61 -5.95
CA ILE A 119 -12.87 -1.55 -5.05
C ILE A 119 -11.86 -2.09 -4.02
N PRO A 120 -12.11 -3.24 -3.35
CA PRO A 120 -11.14 -3.79 -2.41
C PRO A 120 -9.76 -4.07 -3.02
N GLN A 121 -9.69 -4.48 -4.29
CA GLN A 121 -8.41 -4.73 -4.95
C GLN A 121 -7.75 -3.43 -5.41
N LYS A 122 -8.51 -2.41 -5.84
CA LYS A 122 -7.96 -1.05 -6.03
C LYS A 122 -7.38 -0.48 -4.73
N ARG A 123 -8.07 -0.67 -3.59
CA ARG A 123 -7.55 -0.28 -2.26
C ARG A 123 -6.18 -0.91 -1.99
N ARG A 124 -6.03 -2.21 -2.26
CA ARG A 124 -4.76 -2.93 -2.10
C ARG A 124 -3.68 -2.42 -3.05
N ALA A 125 -4.01 -2.14 -4.31
CA ALA A 125 -3.05 -1.51 -5.22
C ALA A 125 -2.60 -0.13 -4.70
N VAL A 126 -3.50 0.69 -4.17
CA VAL A 126 -3.13 1.97 -3.54
C VAL A 126 -2.19 1.77 -2.33
N HIS A 127 -2.43 0.74 -1.52
CA HIS A 127 -1.53 0.34 -0.42
C HIS A 127 -0.12 0.04 -0.93
N GLU A 128 0.03 -0.85 -1.91
CA GLU A 128 1.35 -1.16 -2.48
C GLU A 128 2.01 0.04 -3.19
N GLY A 129 1.19 0.94 -3.75
CA GLY A 129 1.65 2.19 -4.33
C GLY A 129 2.32 3.12 -3.31
N VAL A 130 1.95 3.06 -2.02
CA VAL A 130 2.62 3.83 -0.95
C VAL A 130 4.04 3.31 -0.72
N HIS A 131 4.22 2.00 -0.67
CA HIS A 131 5.53 1.37 -0.52
C HIS A 131 6.43 1.70 -1.72
N ALA A 132 5.91 1.55 -2.93
CA ALA A 132 6.63 1.94 -4.14
C ALA A 132 7.03 3.41 -4.15
N MET A 133 6.11 4.31 -3.76
CA MET A 133 6.38 5.74 -3.67
C MET A 133 7.51 6.05 -2.67
N HIS A 134 7.52 5.37 -1.52
CA HIS A 134 8.52 5.58 -0.49
C HIS A 134 9.93 5.22 -1.00
N ASP A 135 10.04 4.08 -1.67
CA ASP A 135 11.30 3.60 -2.24
C ASP A 135 11.83 4.49 -3.36
N ILE A 136 10.94 5.04 -4.18
CA ILE A 136 11.29 6.02 -5.21
C ILE A 136 12.00 7.22 -4.62
N TRP A 137 11.63 7.66 -3.42
CA TRP A 137 12.25 8.79 -2.73
C TRP A 137 13.49 8.42 -1.93
N GLY A 138 13.80 7.13 -1.79
CA GLY A 138 15.01 6.64 -1.13
C GLY A 138 15.13 7.05 0.33
N ARG A 139 13.99 7.21 1.02
CA ARG A 139 13.98 7.50 2.45
C ARG A 139 14.05 6.20 3.23
N GLN A 140 14.77 6.20 4.34
CA GLN A 140 14.72 5.10 5.30
C GLN A 140 13.66 5.44 6.32
N THR A 141 12.57 4.68 6.35
CA THR A 141 11.58 4.77 7.42
C THR A 141 11.36 3.42 8.06
N ALA A 142 10.70 3.42 9.22
CA ALA A 142 10.39 2.19 9.89
C ALA A 142 9.20 1.52 9.20
N ILE A 143 9.30 0.23 8.92
CA ILE A 143 8.30 -0.55 8.17
C ILE A 143 6.87 -0.38 8.72
N PHE A 144 6.73 -0.26 10.03
CA PHE A 144 5.42 -0.12 10.67
C PHE A 144 4.80 1.29 10.47
N HIS A 145 5.60 2.33 10.24
CA HIS A 145 5.07 3.64 9.81
C HIS A 145 4.59 3.58 8.36
N GLU A 146 5.35 2.90 7.51
CA GLU A 146 5.02 2.72 6.08
C GLU A 146 3.72 1.94 5.93
N GLU A 147 3.59 0.81 6.62
CA GLU A 147 2.37 0.01 6.66
C GLU A 147 1.17 0.81 7.16
N GLY A 148 1.31 1.52 8.29
CA GLY A 148 0.25 2.38 8.81
C GLY A 148 -0.21 3.43 7.80
N ALA A 149 0.73 4.07 7.10
CA ALA A 149 0.43 5.03 6.04
C ALA A 149 -0.24 4.36 4.83
N ALA A 150 0.22 3.18 4.40
CA ALA A 150 -0.34 2.44 3.29
C ALA A 150 -1.81 2.06 3.54
N TYR A 151 -2.15 1.58 4.75
CA TYR A 151 -3.53 1.30 5.15
C TYR A 151 -4.42 2.55 5.11
N ILE A 152 -3.91 3.69 5.61
CA ILE A 152 -4.66 4.96 5.60
C ILE A 152 -4.87 5.46 4.17
N ALA A 153 -3.87 5.36 3.29
CA ALA A 153 -4.01 5.75 1.90
C ALA A 153 -5.08 4.93 1.17
N GLY A 154 -5.10 3.61 1.37
CA GLY A 154 -6.15 2.74 0.85
C GLY A 154 -7.55 3.13 1.35
N ALA A 155 -7.69 3.39 2.65
CA ALA A 155 -8.97 3.84 3.22
C ALA A 155 -9.39 5.22 2.70
N TRP A 156 -8.43 6.13 2.52
CA TRP A 156 -8.68 7.46 1.95
C TRP A 156 -9.20 7.36 0.51
N PHE A 157 -8.57 6.52 -0.31
CA PHE A 157 -9.03 6.26 -1.67
C PHE A 157 -10.51 5.87 -1.72
N GLU A 158 -10.92 4.92 -0.88
CA GLU A 158 -12.32 4.47 -0.81
C GLU A 158 -13.29 5.59 -0.44
N GLN A 159 -12.90 6.48 0.48
CA GLN A 159 -13.70 7.64 0.86
C GLN A 159 -13.82 8.69 -0.27
N GLU A 160 -12.82 8.80 -1.14
CA GLU A 160 -12.87 9.71 -2.30
C GLU A 160 -13.77 9.20 -3.42
N ILE A 161 -13.94 7.89 -3.54
CA ILE A 161 -14.89 7.27 -4.48
C ILE A 161 -16.27 7.00 -3.86
N GLY A 162 -16.46 7.32 -2.58
CA GLY A 162 -17.73 7.14 -1.87
C GLY A 162 -18.09 5.68 -1.56
N TYR A 163 -17.08 4.80 -1.50
CA TYR A 163 -17.28 3.40 -1.13
C TYR A 163 -17.49 3.25 0.37
N VAL A 164 -18.44 2.40 0.74
CA VAL A 164 -18.75 2.05 2.13
C VAL A 164 -18.62 0.53 2.27
N GLY A 165 -17.41 0.09 2.61
CA GLY A 165 -17.12 -1.32 2.85
C GLY A 165 -17.47 -1.77 4.28
N ASN A 166 -17.67 -3.07 4.47
CA ASN A 166 -17.81 -3.69 5.79
C ASN A 166 -16.43 -3.98 6.38
N HIS A 167 -15.66 -2.94 6.69
CA HIS A 167 -14.32 -3.07 7.23
C HIS A 167 -14.33 -3.56 8.68
N THR A 168 -13.32 -4.32 9.08
CA THR A 168 -13.12 -4.84 10.45
C THR A 168 -11.68 -4.64 10.91
N GLY A 169 -11.41 -4.81 12.21
CA GLY A 169 -10.05 -4.74 12.78
C GLY A 169 -9.28 -3.48 12.38
N SER A 170 -8.07 -3.68 11.86
CA SER A 170 -7.16 -2.61 11.42
C SER A 170 -7.75 -1.72 10.32
N GLN A 171 -8.62 -2.25 9.45
CA GLN A 171 -9.25 -1.48 8.39
C GLN A 171 -10.21 -0.42 8.94
N LYS A 172 -10.96 -0.71 10.02
CA LYS A 172 -11.82 0.30 10.67
C LYS A 172 -11.02 1.45 11.27
N ILE A 173 -9.85 1.15 11.81
CA ILE A 173 -8.95 2.17 12.36
C ILE A 173 -8.42 3.03 11.21
N ALA A 174 -7.98 2.41 10.11
CA ALA A 174 -7.53 3.13 8.92
C ALA A 174 -8.62 4.05 8.35
N ASP A 175 -9.88 3.59 8.29
CA ASP A 175 -11.01 4.42 7.85
C ASP A 175 -11.25 5.62 8.75
N TYR A 176 -11.19 5.42 10.08
CA TYR A 176 -11.31 6.49 11.04
C TYR A 176 -10.21 7.54 10.82
N LEU A 177 -8.95 7.11 10.75
CA LEU A 177 -7.80 8.00 10.54
C LEU A 177 -7.91 8.74 9.20
N ALA A 178 -8.19 8.03 8.12
CA ALA A 178 -8.38 8.63 6.80
C ALA A 178 -9.48 9.70 6.81
N ARG A 179 -10.60 9.45 7.51
CA ARG A 179 -11.70 10.42 7.62
C ARG A 179 -11.29 11.66 8.41
N GLU A 180 -10.68 11.48 9.58
CA GLU A 180 -10.22 12.58 10.43
C GLU A 180 -9.16 13.44 9.71
N MET A 181 -8.16 12.80 9.10
CA MET A 181 -7.12 13.49 8.33
C MET A 181 -7.72 14.20 7.12
N ARG A 182 -8.59 13.54 6.35
CA ARG A 182 -9.26 14.14 5.19
C ARG A 182 -10.12 15.35 5.57
N SER A 183 -10.78 15.32 6.72
CA SER A 183 -11.60 16.45 7.20
C SER A 183 -10.78 17.72 7.42
N ARG A 184 -9.47 17.57 7.66
CA ARG A 184 -8.51 18.67 7.87
C ARG A 184 -7.87 19.18 6.58
N ILE A 185 -8.20 18.62 5.41
CA ILE A 185 -7.78 19.21 4.13
C ILE A 185 -8.43 20.59 3.99
N THR A 186 -7.59 21.61 4.05
CA THR A 186 -8.00 22.96 3.64
C THR A 186 -8.12 23.03 2.12
N ALA A 187 -9.05 23.84 1.62
CA ALA A 187 -9.19 24.13 0.19
C ALA A 187 -7.90 24.81 -0.29
N GLY A 188 -6.96 24.00 -0.82
CA GLY A 188 -5.60 24.44 -1.13
C GLY A 188 -4.56 23.32 -1.28
N GLY A 189 -4.93 22.04 -1.04
CA GLY A 189 -4.06 20.89 -1.36
C GLY A 189 -2.83 20.77 -0.46
N ARG A 190 -2.89 21.28 0.77
CA ARG A 190 -1.81 21.08 1.74
C ARG A 190 -1.84 19.66 2.28
N ILE A 191 -0.66 19.09 2.45
CA ILE A 191 -0.44 17.82 3.13
C ILE A 191 -0.95 17.94 4.56
N VAL A 192 -1.74 16.96 4.99
CA VAL A 192 -2.24 16.88 6.36
C VAL A 192 -1.19 16.19 7.23
N GLU A 193 -0.66 16.91 8.21
CA GLU A 193 0.22 16.33 9.22
C GLU A 193 -0.59 15.51 10.22
N GLY A 194 -0.16 14.27 10.44
CA GLY A 194 -0.69 13.39 11.47
C GLY A 194 -0.36 13.91 12.87
N THR A 195 -1.35 13.86 13.74
CA THR A 195 -1.17 14.10 15.18
C THR A 195 -0.46 12.91 15.82
N ALA A 196 0.12 13.11 17.01
CA ALA A 196 0.76 12.03 17.77
C ALA A 196 -0.19 10.84 18.02
N ASP A 197 -1.48 11.11 18.21
CA ASP A 197 -2.52 10.11 18.40
C ASP A 197 -2.80 9.30 17.14
N GLU A 198 -2.85 9.95 15.97
CA GLU A 198 -3.02 9.28 14.68
C GLU A 198 -1.80 8.45 14.30
N ILE A 199 -0.60 8.97 14.60
CA ILE A 199 0.66 8.24 14.43
C ILE A 199 0.65 6.96 15.28
N ASN A 200 0.30 7.06 16.56
CA ASN A 200 0.22 5.89 17.44
C ASN A 200 -0.86 4.89 17.00
N ALA A 201 -1.99 5.37 16.48
CA ALA A 201 -3.03 4.51 15.90
C ALA A 201 -2.56 3.84 14.59
N ALA A 202 -1.79 4.53 13.75
CA ALA A 202 -1.19 3.97 12.54
C ALA A 202 -0.18 2.86 12.87
N ARG A 203 0.64 3.06 13.91
CA ARG A 203 1.54 2.01 14.44
C ARG A 203 0.78 0.80 14.94
N PHE A 204 -0.35 1.03 15.60
CA PHE A 204 -1.21 -0.05 16.08
C PHE A 204 -1.79 -0.89 14.93
N ILE A 205 -2.14 -0.28 13.79
CA ILE A 205 -2.55 -1.00 12.59
C ILE A 205 -1.47 -2.01 12.15
N ALA A 206 -0.21 -1.58 12.09
CA ALA A 206 0.90 -2.47 11.73
C ALA A 206 1.09 -3.59 12.77
N HIS A 207 1.04 -3.26 14.06
CA HIS A 207 1.13 -4.27 15.12
C HIS A 207 0.02 -5.33 15.04
N MET A 208 -1.23 -4.93 14.78
CA MET A 208 -2.34 -5.86 14.57
C MET A 208 -2.13 -6.81 13.38
N ARG A 209 -1.24 -6.46 12.45
CA ARG A 209 -0.85 -7.27 11.30
C ARG A 209 0.42 -8.09 11.54
N GLY A 210 0.94 -8.11 12.77
CA GLY A 210 2.09 -8.92 13.17
C GLY A 210 3.44 -8.27 12.92
N TYR A 211 3.48 -6.99 12.57
CA TYR A 211 4.75 -6.26 12.48
C TYR A 211 5.32 -6.00 13.87
N ASP A 212 6.60 -6.31 14.04
CA ASP A 212 7.34 -6.16 15.28
C ASP A 212 7.58 -4.67 15.62
N MET A 213 7.41 -4.34 16.90
CA MET A 213 7.51 -3.00 17.48
C MET A 213 8.64 -2.88 18.51
N ASP A 214 9.45 -3.94 18.71
CA ASP A 214 10.44 -4.09 19.80
C ASP A 214 11.48 -2.94 19.90
N PHE A 215 11.67 -2.16 18.84
CA PHE A 215 12.58 -1.00 18.85
C PHE A 215 12.01 0.27 19.50
N TYR A 216 10.72 0.31 19.84
CA TYR A 216 10.06 1.49 20.40
C TYR A 216 9.44 1.17 21.76
N ASN A 217 9.59 2.07 22.74
CA ASN A 217 8.85 2.05 24.02
C ASN A 217 7.37 2.37 23.77
N TRP A 218 6.69 1.52 23.01
CA TRP A 218 5.27 1.59 22.73
C TRP A 218 4.62 0.38 23.40
N ASP A 219 3.61 0.64 24.24
CA ASP A 219 2.97 -0.37 25.08
C ASP A 219 1.90 -1.19 24.35
N GLY A 220 1.86 -1.14 23.02
CA GLY A 220 0.83 -1.83 22.24
C GLY A 220 -0.53 -1.13 22.23
N VAL A 221 -0.69 -0.02 22.97
CA VAL A 221 -2.01 0.60 23.18
C VAL A 221 -2.10 1.95 22.44
N PRO A 222 -3.03 2.11 21.49
CA PRO A 222 -3.34 3.41 20.91
C PRO A 222 -3.68 4.41 22.02
N LYS A 223 -3.12 5.61 22.01
CA LYS A 223 -3.47 6.64 23.00
C LYS A 223 -4.77 7.37 22.65
N ASN A 224 -5.20 7.31 21.40
CA ASN A 224 -6.46 7.86 20.92
C ASN A 224 -7.68 7.06 21.46
N PRO A 225 -8.60 7.68 22.22
CA PRO A 225 -9.78 6.98 22.75
C PRO A 225 -10.76 6.44 21.70
N ALA A 226 -10.87 7.09 20.54
CA ALA A 226 -11.72 6.58 19.45
C ALA A 226 -11.09 5.33 18.82
N ALA A 227 -9.78 5.34 18.58
CA ALA A 227 -9.06 4.17 18.07
C ALA A 227 -9.14 2.99 19.05
N ARG A 228 -8.99 3.25 20.36
CA ARG A 228 -9.15 2.23 21.41
C ARG A 228 -10.54 1.59 21.42
N ARG A 229 -11.60 2.40 21.38
CA ARG A 229 -12.98 1.89 21.26
C ARG A 229 -13.20 1.08 20.00
N ILE A 230 -12.65 1.51 18.86
CA ILE A 230 -12.75 0.77 17.59
C ILE A 230 -12.01 -0.57 17.68
N ALA A 231 -10.88 -0.61 18.38
CA ALA A 231 -10.08 -1.81 18.62
C ALA A 231 -10.64 -2.73 19.71
N GLY A 232 -11.72 -2.34 20.41
CA GLY A 232 -12.29 -3.13 21.52
C GLY A 232 -11.42 -3.16 22.77
N MET A 233 -10.64 -2.10 23.02
CA MET A 233 -9.68 -1.98 24.14
C MET A 233 -10.21 -1.15 25.33
N ASP A 234 -11.51 -0.83 25.34
CA ASP A 234 -12.21 -0.05 26.38
C ASP A 234 -13.45 -0.79 26.89
#